data_AF-A0AAD5EFA1-F1
#
_entry.id   AF-A0AAD5EFA1-F1
#
_cell.length_a   1.000
_cell.length_b   1.000
_cell.length_c   1.000
_cell.angle_alpha   90.00
_cell.angle_beta   90.00
_cell.angle_gamma   90.00
#
_symmetry.space_group_name_H-M   'P 1'
#
loop_
_entity.id
_entity.type
_entity.pdbx_description
1 polymer ?
#
loop_
_entity_poly.entity_id
_entity_poly.type
_entity_poly.pdbx_seq_one_letter_code
_entity_poly.pdbx_strand_id
1 'polypeptide(L)'
;MPDDERILKSLQQEFKPMDRKYAQGELRVFGRNSTQILNELDKIRRKQINLATEHISLDGVVDNSHQDVADDQDHEVGYQKNVDNFQKREANLINLMDKLDDLGQMM
;
A
#
# COMPACT_ATOMS: atom_id res chain seq x y z
N MET A 1 -6.18 30.14 -54.89
CA MET A 1 -6.83 30.49 -53.62
C MET A 1 -5.75 30.85 -52.60
N PRO A 2 -5.36 32.13 -52.48
CA PRO A 2 -4.35 32.60 -51.54
C PRO A 2 -4.84 32.62 -50.07
N ASP A 3 -6.17 32.58 -49.88
CA ASP A 3 -6.79 32.70 -48.57
C ASP A 3 -6.73 31.39 -47.78
N ASP A 4 -6.79 30.24 -48.44
CA ASP A 4 -6.67 28.92 -47.80
C ASP A 4 -5.30 28.73 -47.12
N GLU A 5 -4.22 29.18 -47.76
CA GLU A 5 -2.87 29.15 -47.16
C GLU A 5 -2.76 30.07 -45.95
N ARG A 6 -3.41 31.25 -45.98
CA ARG A 6 -3.41 32.18 -44.84
C ARG A 6 -4.21 31.61 -43.67
N ILE A 7 -5.35 31.00 -43.95
CA ILE A 7 -6.20 30.34 -42.95
C ILE A 7 -5.44 29.17 -42.32
N LEU A 8 -4.81 28.30 -43.12
CA LEU A 8 -3.97 27.20 -42.63
C LEU A 8 -2.84 27.70 -41.73
N LYS A 9 -2.15 28.77 -42.12
CA LYS A 9 -1.04 29.33 -41.36
C LYS A 9 -1.48 29.95 -40.03
N SER A 10 -2.64 30.62 -40.02
CA SER A 10 -3.27 31.14 -38.81
C SER A 10 -3.67 30.01 -37.87
N LEU A 11 -4.33 28.98 -38.39
CA LEU A 11 -4.76 27.82 -37.63
C LEU A 11 -3.57 27.09 -36.99
N GLN A 12 -2.48 26.93 -37.74
CA GLN A 12 -1.24 26.31 -37.26
C GLN A 12 -0.54 27.14 -36.18
N GLN A 13 -0.64 28.47 -36.24
CA GLN A 13 -0.15 29.35 -35.16
C GLN A 13 -0.99 29.21 -33.89
N GLU A 14 -2.29 28.99 -34.03
CA GLU A 14 -3.24 28.84 -32.91
C GLU A 14 -3.07 27.50 -32.18
N PHE A 15 -2.67 26.43 -32.90
CA PHE A 15 -2.39 25.12 -32.30
C PHE A 15 -1.05 25.05 -31.55
N LYS A 16 -0.02 25.82 -31.95
CA LYS A 16 1.29 25.85 -31.27
C LYS A 16 1.24 26.03 -29.74
N PRO A 17 0.46 26.97 -29.18
CA PRO A 17 0.33 27.09 -27.73
C PRO A 17 -0.37 25.89 -27.09
N MET A 18 -1.34 25.27 -27.77
CA MET A 18 -2.02 24.06 -27.30
C MET A 18 -1.05 22.86 -27.28
N ASP A 19 -0.24 22.70 -28.33
CA ASP A 19 0.81 21.68 -28.41
C ASP A 19 1.87 21.86 -27.30
N ARG A 20 2.26 23.10 -26.99
CA ARG A 20 3.17 23.40 -25.87
C ARG A 20 2.58 22.98 -24.54
N LYS A 21 1.34 23.35 -24.25
CA LYS A 21 0.63 22.98 -23.02
C LYS A 21 0.46 21.47 -22.90
N TYR A 22 0.20 20.78 -24.02
CA TYR A 22 0.13 19.32 -24.07
C TYR A 22 1.51 18.69 -23.75
N ALA A 23 2.57 19.13 -24.43
CA ALA A 23 3.94 18.65 -24.21
C ALA A 23 4.42 18.91 -22.78
N GLN A 24 4.04 20.03 -22.19
CA GLN A 24 4.31 20.41 -20.79
C GLN A 24 3.43 19.65 -19.78
N GLY A 25 2.43 18.91 -20.25
CA GLY A 25 1.53 18.12 -19.42
C GLY A 25 0.48 18.94 -18.66
N GLU A 26 0.33 20.22 -18.99
CA GLU A 26 -0.65 21.15 -18.41
C GLU A 26 -2.09 20.82 -18.80
N LEU A 27 -2.28 20.10 -19.90
CA LEU A 27 -3.59 19.62 -20.36
C LEU A 27 -3.98 18.24 -19.80
N ARG A 28 -3.12 17.59 -18.99
CA ARG A 28 -3.51 16.36 -18.29
C ARG A 28 -4.39 16.72 -17.10
N VAL A 29 -5.61 16.17 -17.07
CA VAL A 29 -6.59 16.33 -15.98
C VAL A 29 -6.00 16.01 -14.59
N PHE A 30 -5.03 15.09 -14.52
CA PHE A 30 -4.34 14.72 -13.28
C PHE A 30 -2.85 15.11 -13.25
N GLY A 31 -2.42 16.05 -14.09
CA GLY A 31 -1.04 16.52 -14.18
C GLY A 31 -0.01 15.43 -14.53
N ARG A 32 1.28 15.80 -14.51
CA ARG A 32 2.40 14.86 -14.72
C ARG A 32 2.63 13.90 -13.55
N ASN A 33 2.10 14.22 -12.36
CA ASN A 33 2.39 13.50 -11.12
C ASN A 33 1.38 12.40 -10.75
N SER A 34 0.28 12.28 -11.51
CA SER A 34 -0.75 11.26 -11.27
C SER A 34 -0.22 9.83 -11.26
N THR A 35 0.70 9.49 -12.16
CA THR A 35 1.33 8.16 -12.17
C THR A 35 2.12 7.91 -10.88
N GLN A 36 2.84 8.91 -10.38
CA GLN A 36 3.56 8.80 -9.12
C GLN A 36 2.59 8.65 -7.95
N ILE A 37 1.54 9.46 -7.90
CA ILE A 37 0.49 9.39 -6.86
C ILE A 37 -0.20 8.03 -6.86
N LEU A 38 -0.58 7.53 -8.04
CA LEU A 38 -1.21 6.21 -8.17
C LEU A 38 -0.27 5.08 -7.76
N ASN A 39 1.03 5.18 -8.07
CA ASN A 39 2.01 4.20 -7.62
C ASN A 39 2.20 4.21 -6.09
N GLU A 40 2.23 5.39 -5.46
CA GLU A 40 2.29 5.49 -4.00
C GLU A 40 1.00 4.97 -3.33
N LEU A 41 -0.17 5.28 -3.89
CA LEU A 41 -1.45 4.69 -3.46
C LEU A 41 -1.45 3.17 -3.55
N ASP A 42 -0.89 2.61 -4.63
CA ASP A 42 -0.84 1.16 -4.82
C ASP A 42 0.10 0.48 -3.82
N LYS A 43 1.22 1.15 -3.44
CA LYS A 43 2.10 0.69 -2.35
C LYS A 43 1.38 0.70 -1.00
N ILE A 44 0.66 1.78 -0.68
CA ILE A 44 -0.12 1.90 0.57
C ILE A 44 -1.17 0.79 0.62
N ARG A 45 -1.93 0.58 -0.46
CA ARG A 45 -2.94 -0.47 -0.55
C ARG A 45 -2.36 -1.86 -0.29
N ARG A 46 -1.19 -2.19 -0.85
CA ARG A 46 -0.53 -3.48 -0.60
C ARG A 46 -0.12 -3.64 0.86
N LYS A 47 0.42 -2.59 1.50
CA LYS A 47 0.74 -2.62 2.93
C LYS A 47 -0.51 -2.86 3.79
N GLN A 48 -1.63 -2.21 3.47
CA GLN A 48 -2.91 -2.40 4.17
C GLN A 48 -3.42 -3.85 4.04
N ILE A 49 -3.36 -4.44 2.85
CA ILE A 49 -3.76 -5.85 2.63
C ILE A 49 -2.86 -6.80 3.45
N ASN A 50 -1.56 -6.58 3.45
CA ASN A 50 -0.63 -7.39 4.23
C ASN A 50 -0.91 -7.29 5.73
N LEU A 51 -1.14 -6.08 6.24
CA LEU A 51 -1.50 -5.86 7.65
C LEU A 51 -2.81 -6.57 8.02
N ALA A 52 -3.84 -6.46 7.18
CA ALA A 52 -5.10 -7.17 7.40
C ALA A 52 -4.91 -8.70 7.41
N THR A 53 -4.03 -9.21 6.54
CA THR A 53 -3.71 -10.65 6.47
C THR A 53 -2.96 -11.11 7.72
N GLU A 54 -1.98 -10.33 8.20
CA GLU A 54 -1.26 -10.58 9.45
C GLU A 54 -2.23 -10.55 10.66
N HIS A 55 -3.15 -9.58 10.71
CA HIS A 55 -4.17 -9.49 11.76
C HIS A 55 -5.09 -10.72 11.79
N ILE A 56 -5.64 -11.13 10.64
CA ILE A 56 -6.47 -12.34 10.54
C ILE A 56 -5.69 -13.59 10.97
N SER A 57 -4.40 -13.66 10.64
CA SER A 57 -3.54 -14.77 11.03
C SER A 57 -3.29 -14.80 12.54
N LEU A 58 -3.21 -13.64 13.20
CA LEU A 58 -3.13 -13.54 14.66
C LEU A 58 -4.44 -13.99 15.32
N ASP A 59 -5.59 -13.61 14.77
CA ASP A 59 -6.90 -14.07 15.26
C ASP A 59 -7.07 -15.59 15.13
N GLY A 60 -6.57 -16.19 14.03
CA GLY A 60 -6.54 -17.64 13.86
C GLY A 60 -5.65 -18.40 14.86
N VAL A 61 -4.69 -17.73 15.50
CA VAL A 61 -3.83 -18.30 16.55
C VAL A 61 -4.50 -18.26 17.93
N VAL A 62 -5.58 -17.49 18.10
CA VAL A 62 -6.38 -17.44 19.34
C VAL A 62 -7.21 -18.73 19.52
N ASP A 63 -7.71 -19.32 18.42
CA ASP A 63 -8.59 -20.50 18.46
C ASP A 63 -7.88 -21.79 18.92
N ASN A 64 -6.56 -21.89 18.73
CA ASN A 64 -5.78 -23.06 19.14
C ASN A 64 -5.33 -23.03 20.61
N SER A 65 -5.44 -21.88 21.31
CA SER A 65 -5.07 -21.80 22.74
C SER A 65 -6.14 -22.32 23.70
N HIS A 66 -7.30 -22.71 23.20
CA HIS A 66 -8.37 -23.33 24.00
C HIS A 66 -8.62 -24.82 23.69
N GLN A 67 -7.83 -25.44 22.80
CA GLN A 67 -8.01 -26.87 22.46
C GLN A 67 -7.13 -27.85 23.25
N ASP A 68 -6.08 -27.40 23.95
CA ASP A 68 -5.19 -28.31 24.71
C ASP A 68 -5.57 -28.40 26.20
N VAL A 69 -6.86 -28.63 26.50
CA VAL A 69 -7.30 -29.17 27.80
C VAL A 69 -7.54 -30.67 27.65
N ALA A 70 -6.52 -31.39 27.20
CA ALA A 70 -6.56 -32.84 27.11
C ALA A 70 -5.24 -33.45 27.61
N ASP A 71 -5.35 -33.98 28.82
CA ASP A 71 -4.57 -35.05 29.42
C ASP A 71 -3.17 -34.77 30.00
N ASP A 72 -3.00 -35.37 31.17
CA ASP A 72 -2.09 -35.05 32.25
C ASP A 72 -0.70 -35.72 32.11
N GLN A 73 0.00 -35.55 30.97
CA GLN A 73 1.26 -36.29 30.75
C GLN A 73 2.51 -35.53 30.31
N ASP A 74 2.49 -34.23 30.02
CA ASP A 74 3.77 -33.51 29.82
C ASP A 74 3.65 -31.99 30.03
N HIS A 75 3.38 -31.59 31.27
CA HIS A 75 3.21 -30.18 31.67
C HIS A 75 4.41 -29.32 31.26
N GLU A 76 5.63 -29.85 31.33
CA GLU A 76 6.85 -29.10 31.03
C GLU A 76 6.99 -28.78 29.54
N VAL A 77 6.65 -29.73 28.66
CA VAL A 77 6.64 -29.52 27.20
C VAL A 77 5.52 -28.55 26.79
N GLY A 78 4.35 -28.63 27.42
CA GLY A 78 3.24 -27.69 27.20
C GLY A 78 3.58 -26.27 27.64
N TYR A 79 4.22 -26.11 28.81
CA TYR A 79 4.70 -24.82 29.30
C TYR A 79 5.76 -24.23 28.38
N GLN A 80 6.75 -25.02 27.94
CA GLN A 80 7.80 -24.54 27.05
C GLN A 80 7.22 -24.09 25.69
N LYS A 81 6.30 -24.86 25.12
CA LYS A 81 5.60 -24.51 23.88
C LYS A 81 4.78 -23.22 24.03
N ASN A 82 4.14 -23.01 25.18
CA ASN A 82 3.41 -21.78 25.48
C ASN A 82 4.35 -20.58 25.63
N VAL A 83 5.50 -20.74 26.29
CA VAL A 83 6.52 -19.68 26.40
C VAL A 83 7.06 -19.30 25.02
N ASP A 84 7.40 -20.28 24.18
CA ASP A 84 7.87 -20.03 22.82
C ASP A 84 6.81 -19.33 21.95
N ASN A 85 5.54 -19.72 22.10
CA ASN A 85 4.43 -19.07 21.43
C ASN A 85 4.23 -17.63 21.94
N PHE A 86 4.41 -17.39 23.23
CA PHE A 86 4.30 -16.07 23.83
C PHE A 86 5.42 -15.13 23.34
N GLN A 87 6.67 -15.62 23.30
CA GLN A 87 7.81 -14.85 22.77
C GLN A 87 7.64 -14.54 21.27
N LYS A 88 7.15 -15.49 20.48
CA LYS A 88 6.82 -15.23 19.06
C LYS A 88 5.72 -14.18 18.91
N ARG A 89 4.71 -14.21 19.78
CA ARG A 89 3.64 -13.20 19.80
C ARG A 89 4.19 -11.81 20.15
N GLU A 90 5.05 -11.72 21.15
CA GLU A 90 5.71 -10.46 21.53
C GLU A 90 6.53 -9.89 20.37
N ALA A 91 7.36 -10.71 19.71
CA ALA A 91 8.15 -10.27 18.56
C ALA A 91 7.27 -9.81 17.38
N ASN A 92 6.14 -10.47 17.14
CA ASN A 92 5.19 -10.08 16.10
C ASN A 92 4.48 -8.76 16.45
N LEU A 93 4.12 -8.54 17.71
CA LEU A 93 3.51 -7.30 18.18
C LEU A 93 4.46 -6.10 18.04
N ILE A 94 5.73 -6.27 18.42
CA ILE A 94 6.75 -5.22 18.28
C ILE A 94 6.92 -4.85 16.80
N ASN A 95 7.05 -5.84 15.91
CA ASN A 95 7.13 -5.58 14.46
C ASN A 95 5.90 -4.87 13.90
N LEU A 96 4.70 -5.18 14.43
CA LEU A 96 3.47 -4.53 14.02
C LEU A 96 3.45 -3.06 14.46
N MET A 97 3.90 -2.76 15.68
CA MET A 97 4.02 -1.40 16.19
C MET A 97 5.01 -0.57 15.36
N ASP A 98 6.19 -1.12 15.04
CA ASP A 98 7.19 -0.44 14.21
C ASP A 98 6.63 -0.12 12.81
N LYS A 99 5.92 -1.07 12.18
CA LYS A 99 5.28 -0.85 10.88
C LYS A 99 4.16 0.21 10.94
N LEU A 100 3.46 0.33 12.07
CA LEU A 100 2.42 1.34 12.28
C LEU A 100 3.03 2.73 12.44
N ASP A 101 4.13 2.85 13.18
CA ASP A 101 4.87 4.11 13.33
C ASP A 101 5.48 4.56 11.99
N ASP A 102 6.07 3.64 11.22
CA ASP A 102 6.56 3.91 9.86
C ASP A 102 5.43 4.40 8.94
N LEU A 103 4.24 3.80 9.04
CA LEU A 103 3.08 4.23 8.25
C LEU A 103 2.59 5.62 8.69
N GLY A 104 2.60 5.90 9.99
CA GLY A 104 2.25 7.21 10.55
C GLY A 104 3.22 8.32 10.14
N GLN A 105 4.49 8.01 9.92
CA GLN A 105 5.49 8.97 9.41
C GLN A 105 5.39 9.20 7.89
N MET A 106 4.81 8.26 7.14
CA MET A 106 4.63 8.38 5.68
C MET A 106 3.32 9.11 5.29
N MET A 107 2.36 9.22 6.21
CA MET A 107 1.11 9.97 6.03
C MET A 107 1.28 11.42 6.48
#